data_AF-A0A8S1J8Q3-F1
#
_entry.id   AF-A0A8S1J8Q3-F1
#
_cell.length_a   1.000
_cell.length_b   1.000
_cell.length_c   1.000
_cell.angle_alpha   90.00
_cell.angle_beta   90.00
_cell.angle_gamma   90.00
#
_symmetry.space_group_name_H-M   'P 1'
#
loop_
_entity.id
_entity.type
_entity.pdbx_description
1 polymer ?
#
loop_
_entity_poly.entity_id
_entity_poly.type
_entity_poly.pdbx_seq_one_letter_code
_entity_poly.pdbx_strand_id
1 'polypeptide(L)'
;MLLVPFSSKKAVTFWRQQFRSVQHTWTCAMIQATHKDCRAKALHADAAAAGVPAIITCGIYPGVSNVIAAHIAARSLGEADKDGNYTEPSSDAPALSRLRYSYYTAGSGGVGNTLLVTSFMLTGEPVTAYKDGQKVVVEPLSQPTTIDFGPVVGRKGAYLWNLPEVASAHNCMGVPNVSARFGTSPQVWNWVMWLMARLVPKDVLQDREAMSVLANISEPMIRLVDLFVGETVAMRVDAELEGGKAASGLFVHPKLSESVGACVGAFAQCMLRGDTKPGVWFPEEKGALRNRRDLLALASEGCQVLVVNQPPWVIEQEPKQLGLGIYM
;
A
#
# COMPACT_ATOMS: atom_id res chain seq x y z
N MET A 1 0.23 22.89 2.51
CA MET A 1 0.12 21.43 2.69
C MET A 1 0.88 21.06 3.94
N LEU A 2 0.18 20.62 4.99
CA LEU A 2 0.82 20.21 6.24
C LEU A 2 0.91 18.67 6.25
N LEU A 3 2.12 18.14 6.11
CA LEU A 3 2.42 16.74 6.38
C LEU A 3 2.59 16.59 7.90
N VAL A 4 1.59 16.03 8.57
CA VAL A 4 1.60 15.89 10.04
C VAL A 4 1.84 14.42 10.40
N PRO A 5 3.01 14.06 10.96
CA PRO A 5 3.22 12.71 11.48
C PRO A 5 2.34 12.48 12.71
N PHE A 6 1.52 11.43 12.69
CA PHE A 6 0.55 11.13 13.74
C PHE A 6 1.15 10.33 14.90
N SER A 7 1.23 10.95 16.07
CA SER A 7 1.36 10.26 17.35
C SER A 7 0.56 10.99 18.43
N SER A 8 -0.40 10.30 19.07
CA SER A 8 -1.21 10.70 20.26
C SER A 8 -2.53 11.47 20.06
N LYS A 9 -3.33 11.55 21.16
CA LYS A 9 -4.58 12.35 21.33
C LYS A 9 -4.45 13.81 20.86
N LYS A 10 -3.22 14.34 20.83
CA LYS A 10 -2.91 15.68 20.32
C LYS A 10 -3.24 15.85 18.84
N ALA A 11 -3.14 14.79 18.03
CA ALA A 11 -3.39 14.88 16.59
C ALA A 11 -4.88 14.99 16.26
N VAL A 12 -5.77 14.27 16.95
CA VAL A 12 -7.23 14.47 16.83
C VAL A 12 -7.62 15.89 17.25
N THR A 13 -6.94 16.43 18.27
CA THR A 13 -7.14 17.81 18.74
C THR A 13 -6.66 18.82 17.69
N PHE A 14 -5.49 18.59 17.08
CA PHE A 14 -4.96 19.41 15.98
C PHE A 14 -5.90 19.43 14.77
N TRP A 15 -6.46 18.28 14.37
CA TRP A 15 -7.40 18.21 13.26
C TRP A 15 -8.73 18.88 13.58
N ARG A 16 -9.28 18.65 14.78
CA ARG A 16 -10.45 19.41 15.25
C ARG A 16 -10.19 20.91 15.29
N GLN A 17 -8.97 21.34 15.60
CA GLN A 17 -8.58 22.73 15.57
C GLN A 17 -8.49 23.24 14.12
N GLN A 18 -7.85 22.50 13.21
CA GLN A 18 -7.75 22.86 11.79
C GLN A 18 -9.11 22.94 11.10
N PHE A 19 -10.00 21.96 11.31
CA PHE A 19 -11.37 21.97 10.79
C PHE A 19 -12.17 23.18 11.31
N ARG A 20 -11.83 23.71 12.49
CA ARG A 20 -12.49 24.88 13.08
C ARG A 20 -11.87 26.21 12.65
N SER A 21 -10.56 26.24 12.38
CA SER A 21 -9.82 27.50 12.23
C SER A 21 -9.56 27.92 10.78
N VAL A 22 -9.67 27.02 9.80
CA VAL A 22 -9.29 27.35 8.41
C VAL A 22 -10.19 26.61 7.41
N GLN A 23 -11.00 27.37 6.66
CA GLN A 23 -11.92 26.84 5.64
C GLN A 23 -11.23 26.20 4.40
N HIS A 24 -9.89 26.18 4.34
CA HIS A 24 -9.14 25.82 3.11
C HIS A 24 -7.86 24.98 3.34
N THR A 25 -7.72 24.25 4.46
CA THR A 25 -6.48 23.47 4.69
C THR A 25 -6.55 22.05 4.14
N TRP A 26 -5.76 21.78 3.09
CA TRP A 26 -5.47 20.44 2.58
C TRP A 26 -4.49 19.70 3.49
N THR A 27 -4.83 18.47 3.85
CA THR A 27 -4.01 17.66 4.77
C THR A 27 -3.96 16.22 4.27
N CYS A 28 -2.79 15.80 3.76
CA CYS A 28 -2.45 14.40 3.50
C CYS A 28 -1.62 13.92 4.68
N ALA A 29 -2.05 12.81 5.29
CA ALA A 29 -1.37 12.18 6.40
C ALA A 29 -0.86 10.79 5.99
N MET A 30 0.45 10.59 6.04
CA MET A 30 1.02 9.25 6.12
C MET A 30 0.81 8.72 7.53
N ILE A 31 -0.18 7.85 7.71
CA ILE A 31 -0.36 7.08 8.94
C ILE A 31 0.01 5.63 8.61
N GLN A 32 1.12 5.16 9.15
CA GLN A 32 1.36 3.74 9.36
C GLN A 32 0.90 3.42 10.79
N ALA A 33 -0.29 2.83 10.94
CA ALA A 33 -0.62 1.92 12.04
C ALA A 33 -2.08 1.48 11.94
N THR A 34 -2.24 0.17 11.83
CA THR A 34 -3.44 -0.70 11.83
C THR A 34 -4.54 -0.38 12.85
N HIS A 35 -4.29 0.47 13.86
CA HIS A 35 -5.28 0.91 14.86
C HIS A 35 -5.57 2.42 14.88
N LYS A 36 -4.75 3.25 14.24
CA LYS A 36 -4.87 4.73 14.29
C LYS A 36 -5.71 5.29 13.14
N ASP A 37 -5.74 4.59 12.00
CA ASP A 37 -6.52 4.98 10.82
C ASP A 37 -8.02 5.08 11.13
N CYS A 38 -8.54 4.19 11.98
CA CYS A 38 -9.93 4.25 12.45
C CYS A 38 -10.26 5.55 13.20
N ARG A 39 -9.30 6.17 13.89
CA ARG A 39 -9.54 7.42 14.64
C ARG A 39 -9.63 8.63 13.73
N ALA A 40 -8.77 8.68 12.70
CA ALA A 40 -8.85 9.74 11.71
C ALA A 40 -10.11 9.57 10.84
N LYS A 41 -10.41 8.33 10.42
CA LYS A 41 -11.62 8.01 9.67
C LYS A 41 -12.90 8.40 10.42
N ALA A 42 -12.92 8.28 11.75
CA ALA A 42 -14.07 8.71 12.58
C ALA A 42 -14.39 10.21 12.47
N LEU A 43 -13.48 11.05 11.98
CA LEU A 43 -13.71 12.49 11.76
C LEU A 43 -14.35 12.78 10.39
N HIS A 44 -14.74 11.75 9.63
CA HIS A 44 -15.30 11.91 8.28
C HIS A 44 -16.47 12.89 8.23
N ALA A 45 -17.47 12.74 9.11
CA ALA A 45 -18.65 13.59 9.14
C ALA A 45 -18.31 15.05 9.49
N ASP A 46 -17.42 15.26 10.48
CA ASP A 46 -16.95 16.60 10.88
C ASP A 46 -16.23 17.29 9.70
N ALA A 47 -15.34 16.57 9.03
CA ALA A 47 -14.59 17.07 7.87
C ALA A 47 -15.51 17.38 6.69
N ALA A 48 -16.49 16.52 6.42
CA ALA A 48 -17.48 16.73 5.36
C ALA A 48 -18.35 17.97 5.65
N ALA A 49 -18.83 18.13 6.89
CA ALA A 49 -19.61 19.30 7.31
C ALA A 49 -18.79 20.60 7.25
N ALA A 50 -17.48 20.53 7.50
CA ALA A 50 -16.56 21.66 7.37
C ALA A 50 -16.12 21.93 5.92
N GLY A 51 -16.54 21.12 4.94
CA GLY A 51 -16.09 21.24 3.56
C GLY A 51 -14.61 20.88 3.34
N VAL A 52 -13.98 20.17 4.29
CA VAL A 52 -12.54 19.86 4.26
C VAL A 52 -12.32 18.44 3.73
N PRO A 53 -11.62 18.28 2.60
CA PRO A 53 -11.21 16.97 2.09
C PRO A 53 -9.91 16.50 2.77
N ALA A 54 -9.86 15.21 3.08
CA ALA A 54 -8.69 14.54 3.64
C ALA A 54 -8.57 13.12 3.11
N ILE A 55 -7.33 12.72 2.77
CA ILE A 55 -6.99 11.33 2.46
C ILE A 55 -6.03 10.82 3.54
N ILE A 56 -6.37 9.70 4.16
CA ILE A 56 -5.49 8.97 5.07
C ILE A 56 -4.76 7.86 4.31
N THR A 57 -3.65 7.37 4.87
CA THR A 57 -2.83 6.32 4.25
C THR A 57 -2.39 6.67 2.81
N CYS A 58 -2.04 7.94 2.56
CA CYS A 58 -1.66 8.49 1.23
C CYS A 58 -0.18 8.22 0.86
N GLY A 59 0.31 6.98 1.00
CA GLY A 59 1.69 6.57 0.69
C GLY A 59 1.81 5.69 -0.56
N ILE A 60 2.86 4.87 -0.62
CA ILE A 60 3.01 3.82 -1.64
C ILE A 60 2.21 2.56 -1.26
N TYR A 61 2.51 2.00 -0.08
CA TYR A 61 1.76 0.94 0.58
C TYR A 61 1.79 1.14 2.11
N PRO A 62 0.63 1.43 2.73
CA PRO A 62 -0.69 1.68 2.11
C PRO A 62 -0.72 2.96 1.26
N GLY A 63 -1.61 3.03 0.27
CA GLY A 63 -1.78 4.20 -0.61
C GLY A 63 -2.02 3.84 -2.06
N VAL A 64 -1.00 3.99 -2.91
CA VAL A 64 -1.09 3.63 -4.34
C VAL A 64 -1.47 2.16 -4.53
N SER A 65 -1.02 1.25 -3.67
CA SER A 65 -1.51 -0.14 -3.55
C SER A 65 -3.04 -0.23 -3.51
N ASN A 66 -3.66 0.52 -2.60
CA ASN A 66 -5.11 0.58 -2.45
C ASN A 66 -5.78 1.16 -3.69
N VAL A 67 -5.17 2.17 -4.32
CA VAL A 67 -5.69 2.78 -5.56
C VAL A 67 -5.63 1.78 -6.73
N ILE A 68 -4.56 0.99 -6.86
CA ILE A 68 -4.46 -0.09 -7.84
C ILE A 68 -5.58 -1.12 -7.58
N ALA A 69 -5.73 -1.59 -6.34
CA ALA A 69 -6.77 -2.55 -5.98
C ALA A 69 -8.18 -2.02 -6.32
N ALA A 70 -8.47 -0.77 -5.95
CA ALA A 70 -9.76 -0.14 -6.19
C ALA A 70 -10.02 0.16 -7.67
N HIS A 71 -8.98 0.46 -8.45
CA HIS A 71 -9.09 0.61 -9.89
C HIS A 71 -9.41 -0.73 -10.56
N ILE A 72 -8.67 -1.81 -10.22
CA ILE A 72 -8.95 -3.16 -10.71
C ILE A 72 -10.37 -3.59 -10.32
N ALA A 73 -10.79 -3.32 -9.08
CA ALA A 73 -12.15 -3.57 -8.60
C ALA A 73 -13.20 -2.86 -9.44
N ALA A 74 -13.08 -1.54 -9.61
CA ALA A 74 -14.05 -0.75 -10.36
C ALA A 74 -14.13 -1.20 -11.83
N ARG A 75 -13.00 -1.52 -12.45
CA ARG A 75 -12.94 -2.05 -13.82
C ARG A 75 -13.60 -3.43 -13.94
N SER A 76 -13.34 -4.30 -12.97
CA SER A 76 -13.89 -5.65 -12.88
C SER A 76 -15.40 -5.65 -12.66
N LEU A 77 -15.89 -4.67 -11.89
CA LEU A 77 -17.30 -4.50 -11.56
C LEU A 77 -18.07 -3.66 -12.61
N GLY A 78 -17.42 -3.20 -13.68
CA GLY A 78 -18.04 -2.30 -14.67
C GLY A 78 -18.45 -0.94 -14.10
N GLU A 79 -17.89 -0.55 -12.95
CA GLU A 79 -18.10 0.77 -12.32
C GLU A 79 -17.14 1.83 -12.88
N ALA A 80 -16.18 1.44 -13.71
CA ALA A 80 -15.31 2.37 -14.41
C ALA A 80 -15.01 1.89 -15.84
N ASP A 81 -15.02 2.85 -16.77
CA ASP A 81 -14.64 2.63 -18.16
C ASP A 81 -13.12 2.40 -18.31
N LYS A 82 -12.67 2.27 -19.57
CA LYS A 82 -11.25 2.11 -19.84
C LYS A 82 -10.41 3.32 -19.45
N ASP A 83 -11.01 4.50 -19.45
CA ASP A 83 -10.37 5.79 -19.18
C ASP A 83 -10.44 6.18 -17.69
N GLY A 84 -11.00 5.30 -16.85
CA GLY A 84 -11.05 5.44 -15.40
C GLY A 84 -12.21 6.32 -14.93
N ASN A 85 -13.13 6.70 -15.82
CA ASN A 85 -14.32 7.44 -15.46
C ASN A 85 -15.35 6.50 -14.85
N TYR A 86 -15.97 6.92 -13.75
CA TYR A 86 -17.02 6.13 -13.11
C TYR A 86 -18.25 6.00 -14.04
N THR A 87 -18.77 4.78 -14.12
CA THR A 87 -19.95 4.41 -14.90
C THR A 87 -21.03 3.85 -13.99
N GLU A 88 -22.28 3.78 -14.49
CA GLU A 88 -23.34 3.06 -13.78
C GLU A 88 -22.96 1.56 -13.65
N PRO A 89 -23.03 0.96 -12.45
CA PRO A 89 -22.65 -0.42 -12.24
C PRO A 89 -23.53 -1.35 -13.09
N SER A 90 -22.93 -2.39 -13.67
CA SER A 90 -23.70 -3.49 -14.25
C SER A 90 -24.35 -4.29 -13.12
N SER A 91 -25.64 -4.63 -13.25
CA SER A 91 -26.34 -5.51 -12.30
C SER A 91 -25.75 -6.92 -12.22
N ASP A 92 -25.01 -7.35 -13.25
CA ASP A 92 -24.45 -8.70 -13.39
C ASP A 92 -22.94 -8.73 -13.14
N ALA A 93 -22.39 -7.69 -12.51
CA ALA A 93 -20.98 -7.56 -12.22
C ALA A 93 -20.49 -8.66 -11.25
N PRO A 94 -19.45 -9.44 -11.61
CA PRO A 94 -18.91 -10.47 -10.72
C PRO A 94 -18.23 -9.84 -9.49
N ALA A 95 -18.56 -10.34 -8.29
CA ALA A 95 -17.97 -9.82 -7.06
C ALA A 95 -16.48 -10.16 -6.95
N LEU A 96 -15.72 -9.31 -6.26
CA LEU A 96 -14.35 -9.63 -5.87
C LEU A 96 -14.36 -10.69 -4.76
N SER A 97 -13.74 -11.83 -5.03
CA SER A 97 -13.64 -12.93 -4.07
C SER A 97 -12.34 -12.84 -3.25
N ARG A 98 -11.26 -12.27 -3.80
CA ARG A 98 -9.98 -12.14 -3.11
C ARG A 98 -9.15 -10.95 -3.58
N LEU A 99 -8.45 -10.33 -2.63
CA LEU A 99 -7.34 -9.40 -2.87
C LEU A 99 -6.06 -9.88 -2.18
N ARG A 100 -4.96 -9.90 -2.93
CA ARG A 100 -3.62 -10.18 -2.42
C ARG A 100 -2.71 -9.01 -2.73
N TYR A 101 -2.24 -8.37 -1.67
CA TYR A 101 -1.18 -7.38 -1.77
C TYR A 101 0.16 -8.08 -1.60
N SER A 102 1.10 -7.85 -2.50
CA SER A 102 2.45 -8.40 -2.44
C SER A 102 3.46 -7.29 -2.70
N TYR A 103 4.46 -7.21 -1.82
CA TYR A 103 5.42 -6.13 -1.83
C TYR A 103 6.84 -6.66 -1.75
N TYR A 104 7.74 -5.91 -2.36
CA TYR A 104 9.16 -6.21 -2.36
C TYR A 104 9.98 -4.92 -2.25
N THR A 105 11.06 -4.99 -1.47
CA THR A 105 12.07 -3.93 -1.41
C THR A 105 13.47 -4.53 -1.48
N ALA A 106 14.33 -3.93 -2.29
CA ALA A 106 15.75 -4.21 -2.32
C ALA A 106 16.46 -3.28 -1.32
N GLY A 107 17.34 -3.86 -0.48
CA GLY A 107 18.03 -3.13 0.57
C GLY A 107 17.04 -2.48 1.54
N SER A 108 17.39 -1.31 2.06
CA SER A 108 16.51 -0.41 2.78
C SER A 108 15.65 0.44 1.83
N GLY A 109 15.85 0.36 0.52
CA GLY A 109 15.22 1.28 -0.43
C GLY A 109 15.71 2.74 -0.33
N GLY A 110 16.86 2.96 0.29
CA GLY A 110 17.45 4.30 0.46
C GLY A 110 16.78 5.18 1.51
N VAL A 111 15.78 4.66 2.24
CA VAL A 111 15.06 5.37 3.32
C VAL A 111 15.70 5.19 4.70
N GLY A 112 16.83 4.49 4.78
CA GLY A 112 17.64 4.34 5.98
C GLY A 112 16.91 3.66 7.14
N ASN A 113 17.23 4.06 8.37
CA ASN A 113 16.73 3.38 9.60
C ASN A 113 15.21 3.41 9.75
N THR A 114 14.52 4.35 9.13
CA THR A 114 13.06 4.49 9.27
C THR A 114 12.31 3.23 8.81
N LEU A 115 12.73 2.64 7.69
CA LEU A 115 12.13 1.40 7.20
C LEU A 115 12.43 0.23 8.14
N LEU A 116 13.65 0.16 8.66
CA LEU A 116 14.10 -0.91 9.54
C LEU A 116 13.37 -0.90 10.89
N VAL A 117 13.28 0.27 11.55
CA VAL A 117 12.53 0.45 12.81
C VAL A 117 11.08 -0.01 12.64
N THR A 118 10.43 0.44 11.56
CA THR A 118 9.04 0.09 11.30
C THR A 118 8.88 -1.40 11.02
N SER A 119 9.82 -1.99 10.28
CA SER A 119 9.81 -3.42 9.98
C SER A 119 10.00 -4.25 11.24
N PHE A 120 10.90 -3.85 12.16
CA PHE A 120 11.07 -4.53 13.44
C PHE A 120 9.81 -4.46 14.30
N MET A 121 9.19 -3.28 14.40
CA MET A 121 7.96 -3.11 15.16
C MET A 121 6.83 -4.01 14.62
N LEU A 122 6.71 -4.12 13.29
CA LEU A 122 5.73 -4.99 12.65
C LEU A 122 5.96 -6.49 12.93
N THR A 123 7.20 -6.92 13.24
CA THR A 123 7.45 -8.30 13.67
C THR A 123 6.88 -8.63 15.05
N GLY A 124 6.62 -7.62 15.89
CA GLY A 124 5.99 -7.80 17.20
C GLY A 124 4.46 -7.83 17.13
N GLU A 125 3.87 -7.53 15.97
CA GLU A 125 2.42 -7.46 15.79
C GLU A 125 1.86 -8.75 15.16
N PRO A 126 0.75 -9.30 15.69
CA PRO A 126 0.07 -10.40 15.03
C PRO A 126 -0.54 -9.90 13.71
N VAL A 127 -0.51 -10.74 12.68
CA VAL A 127 -1.00 -10.39 11.36
C VAL A 127 -2.50 -10.59 11.27
N THR A 128 -3.22 -9.53 10.93
CA THR A 128 -4.62 -9.61 10.55
C THR A 128 -4.75 -9.91 9.06
N ALA A 129 -5.48 -10.97 8.73
CA ALA A 129 -5.95 -11.29 7.38
C ALA A 129 -7.46 -11.55 7.42
N TYR A 130 -8.10 -11.60 6.26
CA TYR A 130 -9.49 -12.00 6.13
C TYR A 130 -9.60 -13.24 5.26
N LYS A 131 -10.40 -14.20 5.70
CA LYS A 131 -10.70 -15.42 4.98
C LYS A 131 -12.20 -15.69 5.12
N ASP A 132 -12.88 -15.91 4.01
CA ASP A 132 -14.32 -16.18 3.97
C ASP A 132 -15.14 -15.13 4.76
N GLY A 133 -14.72 -13.87 4.68
CA GLY A 133 -15.34 -12.74 5.39
C GLY A 133 -15.01 -12.64 6.88
N GLN A 134 -14.26 -13.60 7.43
CA GLN A 134 -13.90 -13.64 8.84
C GLN A 134 -12.47 -13.15 9.06
N LYS A 135 -12.27 -12.40 10.14
CA LYS A 135 -10.94 -11.97 10.59
C LYS A 135 -10.14 -13.18 11.09
N VAL A 136 -8.99 -13.43 10.48
CA VAL A 136 -8.02 -14.44 10.90
C VAL A 136 -6.78 -13.74 11.42
N VAL A 137 -6.26 -14.23 12.55
CA VAL A 137 -5.03 -13.71 13.17
C VAL A 137 -3.96 -14.79 13.10
N VAL A 138 -2.80 -14.46 12.54
CA VAL A 138 -1.67 -15.39 12.40
C VAL A 138 -0.37 -14.76 12.87
N GLU A 139 0.66 -15.57 13.06
CA GLU A 139 1.99 -15.07 13.40
C GLU A 139 2.61 -14.26 12.24
N PRO A 140 3.37 -13.18 12.54
CA PRO A 140 4.09 -12.43 11.53
C PRO A 140 5.21 -13.26 10.89
N LEU A 141 5.59 -12.87 9.68
CA LEU A 141 6.56 -13.59 8.85
C LEU A 141 6.22 -15.09 8.68
N SER A 142 4.94 -15.43 8.56
CA SER A 142 4.46 -16.79 8.33
C SER A 142 4.03 -17.02 6.88
N GLN A 143 3.77 -18.29 6.53
CA GLN A 143 3.27 -18.72 5.22
C GLN A 143 4.12 -18.19 4.05
N PRO A 144 5.41 -18.54 3.99
CA PRO A 144 6.28 -18.12 2.90
C PRO A 144 5.68 -18.53 1.56
N THR A 145 5.73 -17.62 0.59
CA THR A 145 5.29 -17.86 -0.78
C THR A 145 6.23 -17.13 -1.72
N THR A 146 6.53 -17.75 -2.85
CA THR A 146 7.27 -17.10 -3.94
C THR A 146 6.30 -16.29 -4.79
N ILE A 147 6.50 -14.98 -4.85
CA ILE A 147 5.75 -14.06 -5.69
C ILE A 147 6.61 -13.65 -6.88
N ASP A 148 6.02 -13.63 -8.06
CA ASP A 148 6.66 -13.11 -9.27
C ASP A 148 6.31 -11.62 -9.43
N PHE A 149 7.33 -10.76 -9.40
CA PHE A 149 7.20 -9.32 -9.60
C PHE A 149 7.51 -8.88 -11.04
N GLY A 150 7.38 -9.81 -11.99
CA GLY A 150 7.67 -9.59 -13.40
C GLY A 150 9.17 -9.57 -13.69
N PRO A 151 9.55 -9.36 -14.96
CA PRO A 151 10.93 -9.59 -15.42
C PRO A 151 11.98 -8.65 -14.82
N VAL A 152 11.57 -7.45 -14.40
CA VAL A 152 12.49 -6.44 -13.83
C VAL A 152 13.00 -6.84 -12.44
N VAL A 153 12.14 -7.44 -11.61
CA VAL A 153 12.46 -7.81 -10.21
C VAL A 153 12.64 -9.31 -10.05
N GLY A 154 11.89 -10.09 -10.83
CA GLY A 154 11.83 -11.54 -10.79
C GLY A 154 11.09 -12.08 -9.58
N ARG A 155 11.31 -13.37 -9.31
CA ARG A 155 10.65 -14.12 -8.25
C ARG A 155 11.31 -13.88 -6.90
N LYS A 156 10.51 -13.56 -5.88
CA LYS A 156 10.97 -13.24 -4.51
C LYS A 156 10.14 -13.97 -3.47
N GLY A 157 10.79 -14.38 -2.37
CA GLY A 157 10.09 -14.90 -1.21
C GLY A 157 9.39 -13.77 -0.46
N ALA A 158 8.10 -13.95 -0.17
CA ALA A 158 7.29 -13.01 0.58
C ALA A 158 6.51 -13.74 1.68
N TYR A 159 6.28 -13.04 2.79
CA TYR A 159 5.70 -13.58 4.02
C TYR A 159 4.51 -12.74 4.44
N LEU A 160 3.62 -13.25 5.29
CA LEU A 160 2.49 -12.46 5.81
C LEU A 160 2.94 -11.36 6.78
N TRP A 161 2.41 -10.15 6.61
CA TRP A 161 2.66 -8.98 7.46
C TRP A 161 1.37 -8.25 7.82
N ASN A 162 1.36 -7.60 8.99
CA ASN A 162 0.22 -6.87 9.52
C ASN A 162 0.12 -5.48 8.88
N LEU A 163 -0.45 -5.40 7.68
CA LEU A 163 -0.52 -4.15 6.92
C LEU A 163 -1.96 -3.56 6.92
N PRO A 164 -2.11 -2.24 7.10
CA PRO A 164 -3.40 -1.59 7.33
C PRO A 164 -4.38 -1.70 6.16
N GLU A 165 -3.88 -1.76 4.92
CA GLU A 165 -4.70 -1.91 3.71
C GLU A 165 -5.54 -3.18 3.71
N VAL A 166 -5.15 -4.21 4.46
CA VAL A 166 -5.91 -5.46 4.55
C VAL A 166 -7.28 -5.20 5.19
N ALA A 167 -7.31 -4.41 6.25
CA ALA A 167 -8.54 -4.07 6.95
C ALA A 167 -9.38 -3.07 6.15
N SER A 168 -8.78 -2.05 5.56
CA SER A 168 -9.52 -1.08 4.77
C SER A 168 -10.08 -1.69 3.49
N ALA A 169 -9.34 -2.57 2.80
CA ALA A 169 -9.84 -3.28 1.64
C ALA A 169 -11.05 -4.17 1.97
N HIS A 170 -10.99 -4.92 3.08
CA HIS A 170 -12.13 -5.72 3.52
C HIS A 170 -13.34 -4.83 3.86
N ASN A 171 -13.14 -3.79 4.67
CA ASN A 171 -14.24 -2.97 5.19
C ASN A 171 -14.83 -2.02 4.14
N CYS A 172 -14.00 -1.43 3.27
CA CYS A 172 -14.43 -0.42 2.30
C CYS A 172 -14.83 -1.02 0.95
N MET A 173 -14.23 -2.14 0.53
CA MET A 173 -14.54 -2.79 -0.75
C MET A 173 -15.35 -4.09 -0.59
N GLY A 174 -15.59 -4.56 0.63
CA GLY A 174 -16.41 -5.75 0.91
C GLY A 174 -15.76 -7.07 0.50
N VAL A 175 -14.45 -7.11 0.29
CA VAL A 175 -13.75 -8.31 -0.21
C VAL A 175 -13.59 -9.34 0.91
N PRO A 176 -14.05 -10.60 0.74
CA PRO A 176 -14.08 -11.58 1.84
C PRO A 176 -12.72 -12.19 2.14
N ASN A 177 -11.82 -12.26 1.17
CA ASN A 177 -10.47 -12.81 1.33
C ASN A 177 -9.41 -11.74 1.07
N VAL A 178 -8.72 -11.29 2.10
CA VAL A 178 -7.70 -10.22 1.97
C VAL A 178 -6.45 -10.59 2.76
N SER A 179 -5.29 -10.47 2.12
CA SER A 179 -4.00 -10.66 2.79
C SER A 179 -2.93 -9.78 2.16
N ALA A 180 -1.91 -9.44 2.94
CA ALA A 180 -0.74 -8.71 2.46
C ALA A 180 0.54 -9.46 2.78
N ARG A 181 1.46 -9.47 1.82
CA ARG A 181 2.77 -10.10 1.93
C ARG A 181 3.88 -9.13 1.58
N PHE A 182 5.00 -9.26 2.27
CA PHE A 182 6.19 -8.44 2.05
C PHE A 182 7.44 -9.32 2.12
N GLY A 183 8.39 -9.03 1.24
CA GLY A 183 9.70 -9.66 1.20
C GLY A 183 10.79 -8.62 0.92
N THR A 184 11.99 -8.88 1.41
CA THR A 184 13.14 -7.99 1.21
C THR A 184 14.32 -8.71 0.59
N SER A 185 15.15 -7.99 -0.18
CA SER A 185 16.50 -8.45 -0.52
C SER A 185 17.55 -7.73 0.34
N PRO A 186 18.68 -8.38 0.63
CA PRO A 186 18.99 -9.79 0.39
C PRO A 186 18.10 -10.73 1.20
N GLN A 187 17.89 -11.96 0.70
CA GLN A 187 16.98 -12.94 1.29
C GLN A 187 17.29 -13.24 2.76
N VAL A 188 18.56 -13.16 3.15
CA VAL A 188 19.04 -13.34 4.54
C VAL A 188 18.34 -12.40 5.52
N TRP A 189 17.93 -11.19 5.11
CA TRP A 189 17.21 -10.29 6.00
C TRP A 189 15.86 -10.84 6.41
N ASN A 190 15.13 -11.53 5.52
CA ASN A 190 13.86 -12.14 5.93
C ASN A 190 14.06 -13.22 7.01
N TRP A 191 15.20 -13.93 6.97
CA TRP A 191 15.56 -14.91 8.01
C TRP A 191 15.90 -14.22 9.34
N VAL A 192 16.65 -13.11 9.31
CA VAL A 192 16.94 -12.31 10.50
C VAL A 192 15.65 -11.78 11.12
N MET A 193 14.76 -11.21 10.31
CA MET A 193 13.47 -10.69 10.75
C MET A 193 12.58 -11.80 11.32
N TRP A 194 12.58 -12.98 10.70
CA TRP A 194 11.86 -14.13 11.21
C TRP A 194 12.41 -14.58 12.57
N LEU A 195 13.73 -14.63 12.72
CA LEU A 195 14.38 -14.99 13.98
C LEU A 195 14.04 -13.98 15.08
N MET A 196 14.08 -12.69 14.76
CA MET A 196 13.67 -11.63 15.68
C MET A 196 12.22 -11.80 16.14
N ALA A 197 11.29 -12.06 15.20
CA ALA A 197 9.88 -12.26 15.52
C ALA A 197 9.63 -13.46 16.45
N ARG A 198 10.56 -14.42 16.53
CA ARG A 198 10.45 -15.63 17.37
C ARG A 198 11.23 -15.59 18.66
N LEU A 199 12.37 -14.90 18.69
CA LEU A 199 13.28 -14.91 19.84
C LEU A 199 13.21 -13.64 20.69
N VAL A 200 12.85 -12.51 20.10
CA VAL A 200 12.83 -11.23 20.82
C VAL A 200 11.44 -11.04 21.47
N PRO A 201 11.38 -10.68 22.76
CA PRO A 201 10.11 -10.39 23.43
C PRO A 201 9.30 -9.29 22.71
N LYS A 202 7.97 -9.47 22.63
CA LYS A 202 7.08 -8.57 21.87
C LYS A 202 7.09 -7.14 22.41
N ASP A 203 7.21 -6.98 23.72
CA ASP A 203 7.33 -5.69 24.40
C ASP A 203 8.59 -4.93 23.96
N VAL A 204 9.71 -5.64 23.75
CA VAL A 204 10.94 -5.04 23.19
C VAL A 204 10.75 -4.67 21.73
N LEU A 205 10.17 -5.54 20.91
CA LEU A 205 9.92 -5.27 19.48
C LEU A 205 8.97 -4.08 19.27
N GLN A 206 8.03 -3.87 20.19
CA GLN A 206 7.06 -2.77 20.14
C GLN A 206 7.58 -1.46 20.77
N ASP A 207 8.74 -1.51 21.43
CA ASP A 207 9.40 -0.32 21.96
C ASP A 207 10.13 0.43 20.83
N ARG A 208 9.61 1.61 20.49
CA ARG A 208 10.18 2.43 19.43
C ARG A 208 11.59 2.92 19.74
N GLU A 209 11.90 3.21 20.99
CA GLU A 209 13.24 3.66 21.41
C GLU A 209 14.25 2.51 21.26
N ALA A 210 13.90 1.32 21.77
CA ALA A 210 14.74 0.13 21.63
C ALA A 210 14.99 -0.21 20.16
N MET A 211 13.94 -0.20 19.33
CA MET A 211 14.08 -0.47 17.90
C MET A 211 14.85 0.63 17.16
N SER A 212 14.76 1.88 17.59
CA SER A 212 15.56 2.98 17.03
C SER A 212 17.04 2.82 17.36
N VAL A 213 17.38 2.41 18.58
CA VAL A 213 18.77 2.11 18.97
C VAL A 213 19.33 0.94 18.14
N LEU A 214 18.58 -0.16 18.03
CA LEU A 214 18.98 -1.31 17.22
C LEU A 214 19.19 -0.93 15.75
N ALA A 215 18.30 -0.11 15.19
CA ALA A 215 18.43 0.39 13.83
C ALA A 215 19.66 1.27 13.64
N ASN A 216 19.93 2.19 14.56
CA ASN A 216 21.11 3.06 14.50
C ASN A 216 22.42 2.25 14.54
N ILE A 217 22.48 1.18 15.35
CA ILE A 217 23.63 0.27 15.39
C ILE A 217 23.77 -0.49 14.05
N SER A 218 22.65 -0.88 13.44
CA SER A 218 22.62 -1.65 12.20
C SER A 218 22.85 -0.80 10.94
N GLU A 219 22.68 0.53 11.03
CA GLU A 219 22.67 1.46 9.91
C GLU A 219 23.89 1.37 8.99
N PRO A 220 25.14 1.34 9.50
CA PRO A 220 26.32 1.32 8.61
C PRO A 220 26.36 0.06 7.75
N MET A 221 25.94 -1.08 8.32
CA MET A 221 25.85 -2.35 7.61
C MET A 221 24.74 -2.30 6.56
N ILE A 222 23.58 -1.75 6.91
CA ILE A 222 22.44 -1.62 6.00
C ILE A 222 22.82 -0.75 4.79
N ARG A 223 23.41 0.42 5.02
CA ARG A 223 23.89 1.30 3.94
C ARG A 223 24.92 0.62 3.06
N LEU A 224 25.79 -0.22 3.64
CA LEU A 224 26.74 -1.00 2.86
C LEU A 224 26.02 -2.03 1.98
N VAL A 225 25.03 -2.75 2.51
CA VAL A 225 24.24 -3.73 1.75
C VAL A 225 23.42 -3.04 0.65
N ASP A 226 22.90 -1.85 0.89
CA ASP A 226 22.13 -1.07 -0.08
C ASP A 226 22.95 -0.76 -1.34
N LEU A 227 24.25 -0.45 -1.18
CA LEU A 227 25.16 -0.21 -2.32
C LEU A 227 25.28 -1.43 -3.25
N PHE A 228 25.13 -2.65 -2.72
CA PHE A 228 25.27 -3.88 -3.49
C PHE A 228 23.93 -4.39 -4.04
N VAL A 229 22.84 -4.16 -3.32
CA VAL A 229 21.53 -4.78 -3.60
C VAL A 229 20.57 -3.82 -4.30
N GLY A 230 20.86 -2.51 -4.25
CA GLY A 230 20.03 -1.47 -4.83
C GLY A 230 18.83 -1.11 -3.95
N GLU A 231 17.95 -0.25 -4.49
CA GLU A 231 16.86 0.39 -3.74
C GLU A 231 15.48 0.14 -4.36
N THR A 232 15.39 -0.82 -5.29
CA THR A 232 14.18 -1.13 -6.05
C THR A 232 13.02 -1.50 -5.14
N VAL A 233 11.86 -0.94 -5.42
CA VAL A 233 10.58 -1.34 -4.83
C VAL A 233 9.67 -1.93 -5.90
N ALA A 234 8.98 -3.00 -5.56
CA ALA A 234 7.93 -3.57 -6.38
C ALA A 234 6.67 -3.84 -5.56
N MET A 235 5.52 -3.64 -6.20
CA MET A 235 4.21 -3.84 -5.64
C MET A 235 3.34 -4.54 -6.66
N ARG A 236 2.84 -5.72 -6.29
CA ARG A 236 1.89 -6.52 -7.06
C ARG A 236 0.59 -6.63 -6.29
N VAL A 237 -0.51 -6.30 -6.94
CA VAL A 237 -1.86 -6.47 -6.40
C VAL A 237 -2.59 -7.46 -7.29
N ASP A 238 -2.95 -8.62 -6.74
CA ASP A 238 -3.76 -9.62 -7.44
C ASP A 238 -5.20 -9.57 -6.93
N ALA A 239 -6.15 -9.48 -7.85
CA ALA A 239 -7.58 -9.55 -7.60
C ALA A 239 -8.16 -10.80 -8.27
N GLU A 240 -8.89 -11.60 -7.49
CA GLU A 240 -9.66 -12.74 -8.01
C GLU A 240 -11.14 -12.38 -7.91
N LEU A 241 -11.88 -12.66 -8.96
CA LEU A 241 -13.32 -12.47 -9.05
C LEU A 241 -14.03 -13.81 -8.83
N GLU A 242 -15.31 -13.76 -8.52
CA GLU A 242 -16.18 -14.93 -8.63
C GLU A 242 -16.18 -15.46 -10.07
N GLY A 243 -16.20 -16.79 -10.23
CA GLY A 243 -16.09 -17.45 -11.52
C GLY A 243 -14.64 -17.60 -12.06
N GLY A 244 -13.62 -17.36 -11.22
CA GLY A 244 -12.23 -17.73 -11.51
C GLY A 244 -11.46 -16.77 -12.42
N LYS A 245 -12.06 -15.63 -12.79
CA LYS A 245 -11.34 -14.55 -13.47
C LYS A 245 -10.37 -13.89 -12.48
N ALA A 246 -9.23 -13.44 -12.98
CA ALA A 246 -8.23 -12.73 -12.19
C ALA A 246 -7.65 -11.55 -12.97
N ALA A 247 -7.37 -10.47 -12.25
CA ALA A 247 -6.73 -9.28 -12.76
C ALA A 247 -5.68 -8.81 -11.76
N SER A 248 -4.57 -8.31 -12.27
CA SER A 248 -3.42 -7.93 -11.48
C SER A 248 -2.91 -6.56 -11.90
N GLY A 249 -2.23 -5.90 -10.96
CA GLY A 249 -1.43 -4.71 -11.20
C GLY A 249 -0.01 -4.93 -10.72
N LEU A 250 0.96 -4.35 -11.43
CA LEU A 250 2.37 -4.33 -11.08
C LEU A 250 2.88 -2.89 -11.16
N PHE A 251 3.54 -2.46 -10.10
CA PHE A 251 4.22 -1.18 -9.98
C PHE A 251 5.67 -1.46 -9.56
N VAL A 252 6.64 -0.96 -10.33
CA VAL A 252 8.07 -1.12 -10.04
C VAL A 252 8.78 0.21 -10.20
N HIS A 253 9.48 0.63 -9.15
CA HIS A 253 10.31 1.83 -9.15
C HIS A 253 11.74 1.47 -8.73
N PRO A 254 12.79 1.99 -9.39
CA PRO A 254 14.18 1.63 -9.10
C PRO A 254 14.68 2.14 -7.74
N LYS A 255 14.00 3.13 -7.16
CA LYS A 255 14.34 3.74 -5.87
C LYS A 255 13.11 3.98 -5.00
N LEU A 256 13.00 3.30 -3.86
CA LEU A 256 11.85 3.48 -2.95
C LEU A 256 11.70 4.91 -2.45
N SER A 257 12.80 5.59 -2.11
CA SER A 257 12.78 6.98 -1.60
C SER A 257 12.10 7.97 -2.56
N GLU A 258 12.50 7.97 -3.83
CA GLU A 258 11.89 8.78 -4.90
C GLU A 258 10.43 8.38 -5.13
N SER A 259 10.13 7.07 -5.13
CA SER A 259 8.77 6.55 -5.32
C SER A 259 7.80 7.01 -4.23
N VAL A 260 8.23 6.99 -2.96
CA VAL A 260 7.43 7.50 -1.84
C VAL A 260 7.12 8.98 -2.04
N GLY A 261 8.11 9.78 -2.46
CA GLY A 261 7.93 11.19 -2.78
C GLY A 261 6.91 11.42 -3.89
N ALA A 262 7.03 10.70 -5.00
CA ALA A 262 6.11 10.78 -6.14
C ALA A 262 4.68 10.38 -5.73
N CYS A 263 4.51 9.30 -4.97
CA CYS A 263 3.20 8.83 -4.50
C CYS A 263 2.50 9.87 -3.61
N VAL A 264 3.22 10.39 -2.60
CA VAL A 264 2.67 11.42 -1.70
C VAL A 264 2.35 12.71 -2.47
N GLY A 265 3.24 13.11 -3.39
CA GLY A 265 3.05 14.25 -4.28
C GLY A 265 1.80 14.10 -5.16
N ALA A 266 1.55 12.92 -5.70
CA ALA A 266 0.37 12.62 -6.51
C ALA A 266 -0.93 12.79 -5.73
N PHE A 267 -1.03 12.22 -4.52
CA PHE A 267 -2.19 12.44 -3.64
C PHE A 267 -2.40 13.91 -3.31
N ALA A 268 -1.33 14.62 -2.96
CA ALA A 268 -1.40 16.04 -2.67
C ALA A 268 -1.88 16.85 -3.89
N GLN A 269 -1.41 16.52 -5.09
CA GLN A 269 -1.80 17.21 -6.30
C GLN A 269 -3.27 16.96 -6.65
N CYS A 270 -3.76 15.72 -6.54
CA CYS A 270 -5.18 15.41 -6.72
C CYS A 270 -6.05 16.18 -5.71
N MET A 271 -5.65 16.22 -4.44
CA MET A 271 -6.35 17.04 -3.44
C MET A 271 -6.37 18.51 -3.87
N LEU A 272 -5.22 19.12 -4.18
CA LEU A 272 -5.13 20.54 -4.59
C LEU A 272 -5.96 20.89 -5.84
N ARG A 273 -6.16 19.93 -6.76
CA ARG A 273 -7.02 20.09 -7.94
C ARG A 273 -8.52 20.01 -7.63
N GLY A 274 -8.89 19.65 -6.40
CA GLY A 274 -10.28 19.42 -5.99
C GLY A 274 -10.80 18.04 -6.40
N ASP A 275 -9.93 17.07 -6.65
CA ASP A 275 -10.33 15.71 -7.04
C ASP A 275 -10.87 14.87 -5.86
N THR A 276 -10.76 15.38 -4.63
CA THR A 276 -11.18 14.70 -3.40
C THR A 276 -12.42 15.37 -2.83
N LYS A 277 -13.45 14.58 -2.53
CA LYS A 277 -14.68 15.09 -1.90
C LYS A 277 -14.41 15.50 -0.44
N PRO A 278 -15.13 16.48 0.12
CA PRO A 278 -15.09 16.75 1.56
C PRO A 278 -15.32 15.49 2.39
N GLY A 279 -14.62 15.37 3.52
CA GLY A 279 -14.60 14.17 4.36
C GLY A 279 -13.22 13.52 4.44
N VAL A 280 -13.11 12.52 5.33
CA VAL A 280 -11.89 11.71 5.49
C VAL A 280 -12.04 10.39 4.72
N TRP A 281 -11.12 10.10 3.82
CA TRP A 281 -11.18 8.97 2.90
C TRP A 281 -9.94 8.09 2.95
N PHE A 282 -10.13 6.77 2.87
CA PHE A 282 -9.11 5.83 2.43
C PHE A 282 -8.95 5.93 0.90
N PRO A 283 -7.76 5.68 0.35
CA PRO A 283 -7.49 5.84 -1.09
C PRO A 283 -8.38 4.99 -2.01
N GLU A 284 -8.83 3.83 -1.53
CA GLU A 284 -9.73 2.92 -2.27
C GLU A 284 -11.18 3.40 -2.34
N GLU A 285 -11.61 4.33 -1.48
CA GLU A 285 -13.00 4.79 -1.46
C GLU A 285 -13.31 5.74 -2.63
N LYS A 286 -14.56 5.71 -3.14
CA LYS A 286 -15.00 6.52 -4.28
C LYS A 286 -14.88 8.04 -4.05
N GLY A 287 -14.89 8.49 -2.79
CA GLY A 287 -14.75 9.92 -2.45
C GLY A 287 -13.31 10.43 -2.41
N ALA A 288 -12.32 9.55 -2.39
CA ALA A 288 -10.91 9.93 -2.28
C ALA A 288 -10.39 10.58 -3.57
N LEU A 289 -10.74 10.00 -4.72
CA LEU A 289 -10.19 10.35 -6.03
C LEU A 289 -11.29 10.36 -7.09
N ARG A 290 -11.40 11.49 -7.80
CA ARG A 290 -12.27 11.64 -8.98
C ARG A 290 -11.90 10.68 -10.10
N ASN A 291 -10.61 10.57 -10.43
CA ASN A 291 -10.08 9.61 -11.40
C ASN A 291 -8.83 8.94 -10.84
N ARG A 292 -8.87 7.62 -10.67
CA ARG A 292 -7.74 6.83 -10.14
C ARG A 292 -6.59 6.73 -11.14
N ARG A 293 -6.84 6.76 -12.46
CA ARG A 293 -5.78 6.71 -13.48
C ARG A 293 -4.89 7.94 -13.45
N ASP A 294 -5.48 9.12 -13.20
CA ASP A 294 -4.70 10.37 -13.08
C ASP A 294 -3.72 10.30 -11.91
N LEU A 295 -4.17 9.81 -10.74
CA LEU A 295 -3.28 9.61 -9.61
C LEU A 295 -2.19 8.57 -9.93
N LEU A 296 -2.55 7.45 -10.54
CA LEU A 296 -1.58 6.40 -10.90
C LEU A 296 -0.53 6.92 -11.89
N ALA A 297 -0.92 7.74 -12.86
CA ALA A 297 0.00 8.37 -13.80
C ALA A 297 1.01 9.27 -13.08
N LEU A 298 0.53 10.13 -12.18
CA LEU A 298 1.38 11.01 -11.36
C LEU A 298 2.30 10.22 -10.42
N ALA A 299 1.76 9.23 -9.73
CA ALA A 299 2.51 8.41 -8.77
C ALA A 299 3.56 7.52 -9.44
N SER A 300 3.41 7.26 -10.74
CA SER A 300 4.32 6.43 -11.53
C SER A 300 5.49 7.19 -12.15
N GLU A 301 5.67 8.48 -11.82
CA GLU A 301 6.86 9.21 -12.22
C GLU A 301 8.13 8.46 -11.78
N GLY A 302 9.06 8.23 -12.71
CA GLY A 302 10.29 7.46 -12.48
C GLY A 302 10.12 5.93 -12.44
N CYS A 303 8.89 5.40 -12.54
CA CYS A 303 8.66 3.95 -12.55
C CYS A 303 9.25 3.27 -13.79
N GLN A 304 9.78 2.07 -13.58
CA GLN A 304 10.17 1.17 -14.66
C GLN A 304 8.97 0.41 -15.22
N VAL A 305 7.99 0.11 -14.37
CA VAL A 305 6.78 -0.64 -14.74
C VAL A 305 5.58 -0.06 -14.03
N LEU A 306 4.54 0.29 -14.79
CA LEU A 306 3.18 0.44 -14.31
C LEU A 306 2.26 -0.35 -15.24
N VAL A 307 1.68 -1.42 -14.70
CA VAL A 307 0.66 -2.22 -15.35
C VAL A 307 -0.51 -2.35 -14.39
N VAL A 308 -1.72 -2.12 -14.87
CA VAL A 308 -2.93 -2.22 -14.03
C VAL A 308 -4.03 -2.91 -14.80
N ASN A 309 -4.76 -3.78 -14.12
CA ASN A 309 -5.91 -4.50 -14.67
C ASN A 309 -5.55 -5.39 -15.88
N GLN A 310 -4.47 -6.16 -15.74
CA GLN A 310 -4.06 -7.19 -16.72
C GLN A 310 -4.20 -8.59 -16.13
N PRO A 311 -4.39 -9.64 -16.95
CA PRO A 311 -4.30 -11.01 -16.48
C PRO A 311 -2.94 -11.30 -15.82
N PRO A 312 -2.88 -12.12 -14.74
CA PRO A 312 -1.63 -12.40 -14.03
C PRO A 312 -0.46 -12.88 -14.92
N TRP A 313 -0.75 -13.71 -15.94
CA TRP A 313 0.27 -14.25 -16.84
C TRP A 313 0.95 -13.20 -17.71
N VAL A 314 0.29 -12.07 -18.00
CA VAL A 314 0.89 -10.95 -18.75
C VAL A 314 2.00 -10.27 -17.93
N ILE A 315 1.86 -10.25 -16.61
CA ILE A 315 2.85 -9.64 -15.70
C ILE A 315 4.10 -10.51 -15.59
N GLU A 316 3.93 -11.83 -15.68
CA GLU A 316 4.98 -12.83 -15.44
C GLU A 316 5.88 -13.09 -16.66
N GLN A 317 5.48 -12.61 -17.85
CA GLN A 317 6.20 -12.82 -19.10
C GLN A 317 7.15 -11.67 -19.44
N GLU A 318 8.31 -12.01 -20.02
CA GLU A 318 9.04 -11.09 -20.89
C GLU A 318 8.36 -11.11 -22.26
N PRO A 319 7.90 -9.96 -22.82
CA PRO A 319 7.32 -9.97 -24.16
C PRO A 319 8.36 -10.44 -25.17
N LYS A 320 8.14 -11.61 -25.78
CA LYS A 320 8.98 -12.09 -26.88
C LYS A 320 8.34 -11.65 -28.19
N GLN A 321 9.01 -10.74 -28.90
CA GLN A 321 8.60 -10.37 -30.25
C GLN A 321 8.95 -11.52 -31.20
N LEU A 322 7.93 -12.23 -31.69
CA LEU A 322 8.11 -13.35 -32.63
C LEU A 322 8.19 -12.88 -34.11
N GLY A 323 8.23 -11.57 -34.35
CA GLY A 323 8.20 -10.97 -35.69
C GLY A 323 6.77 -10.76 -36.21
N LEU A 324 6.63 -9.99 -37.29
CA LEU A 324 5.35 -9.67 -37.97
C LEU A 324 4.24 -9.07 -37.07
N GLY A 325 4.62 -8.41 -35.96
CA GLY A 325 3.66 -7.77 -35.05
C GLY A 325 2.96 -8.74 -34.09
N ILE A 326 3.45 -9.98 -33.96
CA ILE A 326 2.93 -10.97 -33.01
C ILE A 326 3.79 -10.94 -31.73
N TYR A 327 3.13 -10.80 -30.58
CA TYR A 327 3.73 -10.82 -29.25
C TYR A 327 3.23 -12.06 -28.50
N MET A 328 4.13 -12.71 -27.75
CA MET A 328 3.85 -13.91 -26.96
C MET A 328 4.61 -13.89 -25.63
#